data_AF-A0AAV3X875-F1
#
_entry.id   AF-A0AAV3X875-F1
#
_cell.length_a   1.000
_cell.length_b   1.000
_cell.length_c   1.000
_cell.angle_alpha   90.00
_cell.angle_beta   90.00
_cell.angle_gamma   90.00
#
_symmetry.space_group_name_H-M   'P 1'
#
loop_
_entity.id
_entity.type
_entity.pdbx_description
1 polymer ?
#
loop_
_entity_poly.entity_id
_entity_poly.type
_entity_poly.pdbx_seq_one_letter_code
_entity_poly.pdbx_strand_id
1 'polypeptide(L)'
;MNANILFPWQQEELILHTQRILNSFKHWAGHSLIEISGSPIQIAQALFEAPFPVYSHKSEPDPIFNYGNRKALELMQLNWEQLTQMPSRYSAEPIEQEERSRLLNQVTTKGYVTNGRGVRISRTGKR
;
A
#
# COMPACT_ATOMS: atom_id res chain seq x y z
N MET A 1 -20.10 13.70 -9.51
CA MET A 1 -20.18 13.70 -8.04
C MET A 1 -19.63 12.36 -7.59
N ASN A 2 -18.35 12.29 -7.22
CA ASN A 2 -17.76 11.04 -6.77
C ASN A 2 -18.24 10.80 -5.33
N ALA A 3 -18.90 9.66 -5.14
CA ALA A 3 -19.39 9.27 -3.83
C ALA A 3 -18.18 8.97 -2.95
N ASN A 4 -17.95 9.80 -1.94
CA ASN A 4 -16.87 9.65 -0.97
C ASN A 4 -16.87 8.21 -0.41
N ILE A 5 -16.01 7.34 -0.97
CA ILE A 5 -16.00 5.92 -0.61
C ILE A 5 -15.46 5.81 0.81
N LEU A 6 -16.37 5.71 1.78
CA LEU A 6 -16.03 5.58 3.21
C LEU A 6 -15.45 4.19 3.55
N PHE A 7 -15.86 3.15 2.83
CA PHE A 7 -15.50 1.76 3.12
C PHE A 7 -15.03 1.02 1.86
N PRO A 8 -13.85 1.35 1.31
CA PRO A 8 -13.35 0.75 0.07
C PRO A 8 -13.18 -0.78 0.19
N TRP A 9 -12.92 -1.29 1.39
CA TRP A 9 -12.74 -2.73 1.67
C TRP A 9 -14.03 -3.56 1.52
N GLN A 10 -15.20 -2.95 1.41
CA GLN A 10 -16.46 -3.66 1.15
C GLN A 10 -16.70 -3.93 -0.34
N GLN A 11 -15.92 -3.30 -1.23
CA GLN A 11 -16.06 -3.50 -2.67
C GLN A 11 -15.49 -4.87 -3.07
N GLU A 12 -16.19 -5.59 -3.93
CA GLU A 12 -15.79 -6.93 -4.38
C GLU A 12 -14.37 -6.95 -4.97
N GLU A 13 -14.04 -5.96 -5.80
CA GLU A 13 -12.70 -5.81 -6.37
C GLU A 13 -11.61 -5.69 -5.30
N LEU A 14 -11.89 -4.97 -4.21
CA LEU A 14 -10.95 -4.73 -3.12
C LEU A 14 -10.84 -5.92 -2.17
N ILE A 15 -11.93 -6.67 -2.00
CA ILE A 15 -11.90 -7.96 -1.30
C ILE A 15 -10.95 -8.91 -2.04
N LEU A 16 -11.11 -9.05 -3.36
CA LEU A 16 -10.23 -9.88 -4.19
C LEU A 16 -8.78 -9.37 -4.19
N HIS A 17 -8.59 -8.06 -4.32
CA HIS A 17 -7.26 -7.45 -4.33
C HIS A 17 -6.52 -7.64 -3.01
N THR A 18 -7.22 -7.53 -1.87
CA THR A 18 -6.65 -7.80 -0.55
C THR A 18 -6.12 -9.23 -0.45
N GLN A 19 -6.85 -10.22 -0.98
CA GLN A 19 -6.35 -11.60 -1.02
C GLN A 19 -5.05 -11.70 -1.85
N ARG A 20 -4.95 -10.98 -2.98
CA ARG A 20 -3.72 -10.94 -3.79
C ARG A 20 -2.55 -10.32 -3.04
N ILE A 21 -2.77 -9.21 -2.33
CA ILE A 21 -1.75 -8.56 -1.50
C ILE A 21 -1.21 -9.55 -0.45
N LEU A 22 -2.11 -10.19 0.30
CA LEU A 22 -1.74 -11.11 1.39
C LEU A 22 -1.03 -12.37 0.88
N ASN A 23 -1.52 -12.95 -0.22
CA ASN A 23 -0.90 -14.13 -0.84
C ASN A 23 0.48 -13.80 -1.43
N SER A 24 0.61 -12.65 -2.11
CA SER A 24 1.90 -12.18 -2.63
C SER A 24 2.90 -11.95 -1.50
N PHE A 25 2.49 -11.28 -0.43
CA PHE A 25 3.35 -11.06 0.73
C PHE A 25 3.80 -12.39 1.33
N LYS A 26 2.89 -13.34 1.58
CA LYS A 26 3.23 -14.64 2.15
C LYS A 26 4.17 -15.44 1.26
N HIS A 27 3.98 -15.39 -0.06
CA HIS A 27 4.85 -16.06 -1.03
C HIS A 27 6.30 -15.56 -0.95
N TRP A 28 6.49 -14.23 -0.90
CA TRP A 28 7.83 -13.63 -0.92
C TRP A 28 8.49 -13.54 0.46
N ALA A 29 7.73 -13.22 1.51
CA ALA A 29 8.24 -13.04 2.87
C ALA A 29 8.27 -14.35 3.69
N GLY A 30 7.58 -15.40 3.23
CA GLY A 30 7.54 -16.71 3.91
C GLY A 30 6.64 -16.77 5.15
N HIS A 31 6.00 -15.66 5.54
CA HIS A 31 5.07 -15.59 6.67
C HIS A 31 3.86 -14.69 6.35
N SER A 32 2.77 -14.82 7.10
CA SER A 32 1.59 -13.99 6.91
C SER A 32 1.84 -12.54 7.36
N LEU A 33 1.25 -11.56 6.66
CA LEU A 33 1.32 -10.14 7.03
C LEU A 33 0.42 -9.80 8.23
N ILE A 34 -0.77 -10.40 8.25
CA ILE A 34 -1.76 -10.34 9.34
C ILE A 34 -2.30 -11.75 9.59
N GLU A 35 -3.02 -11.93 10.68
CA GLU A 35 -3.82 -13.14 10.87
C GLU A 35 -4.92 -13.22 9.80
N ILE A 36 -5.00 -14.36 9.11
CA ILE A 36 -6.00 -14.59 8.05
C ILE A 36 -7.02 -15.57 8.59
N SER A 37 -8.09 -15.02 9.17
CA SER A 37 -9.19 -15.79 9.76
C SER A 37 -10.55 -15.22 9.33
N GLY A 38 -11.49 -16.09 8.97
CA GLY A 38 -12.86 -15.71 8.61
C GLY A 38 -13.10 -15.59 7.10
N SER A 39 -14.19 -14.92 6.75
CA SER A 39 -14.62 -14.72 5.36
C SER A 39 -13.74 -13.69 4.63
N PRO A 40 -13.73 -13.69 3.28
CA PRO A 40 -12.92 -12.74 2.50
C PRO A 40 -13.15 -11.27 2.86
N ILE A 41 -14.40 -10.89 3.18
CA ILE A 41 -14.73 -9.52 3.61
C ILE A 41 -14.18 -9.20 5.00
N GLN A 42 -14.18 -10.15 5.93
CA GLN A 42 -13.58 -9.99 7.26
C GLN A 42 -12.06 -9.82 7.15
N ILE A 43 -11.42 -10.58 6.26
CA ILE A 43 -9.99 -10.44 5.97
C ILE A 43 -9.68 -9.07 5.32
N ALA A 44 -10.52 -8.63 4.38
CA ALA A 44 -10.37 -7.31 3.76
C ALA A 44 -10.47 -6.17 4.78
N GLN A 45 -11.44 -6.27 5.70
CA GLN A 45 -11.57 -5.34 6.82
C GLN A 45 -10.33 -5.37 7.72
N ALA A 46 -9.84 -6.56 8.09
CA ALA A 46 -8.67 -6.72 8.94
C ALA A 46 -7.41 -6.07 8.34
N LEU A 47 -7.16 -6.22 7.04
CA LEU A 47 -6.05 -5.52 6.38
C LEU A 47 -6.27 -4.01 6.32
N PHE A 48 -7.51 -3.57 6.07
CA PHE A 48 -7.83 -2.14 6.03
C PHE A 48 -7.64 -1.44 7.37
N GLU A 49 -7.92 -2.13 8.48
CA GLU A 49 -7.78 -1.62 9.85
C GLU A 49 -6.42 -1.96 10.51
N ALA A 50 -5.49 -2.58 9.77
CA ALA A 50 -4.19 -2.98 10.31
C ALA A 50 -3.41 -1.78 10.90
N PRO A 51 -2.69 -1.95 12.02
CA PRO A 51 -2.08 -0.84 12.76
C PRO A 51 -0.82 -0.23 12.09
N PHE A 52 -0.48 -0.67 10.88
CA PHE A 52 0.65 -0.22 10.08
C PHE A 52 0.19 0.14 8.66
N PRO A 53 0.86 1.08 7.97
CA PRO A 53 0.46 1.49 6.63
C PRO A 53 0.77 0.39 5.61
N VAL A 54 -0.21 0.10 4.75
CA VAL A 54 -0.07 -0.81 3.61
C VAL A 54 -0.43 -0.03 2.35
N TYR A 55 0.41 -0.15 1.32
CA TYR A 55 0.18 0.46 0.01
C TYR A 55 0.35 -0.59 -1.10
N SER A 56 -0.39 -0.43 -2.19
CA SER A 56 -0.05 -1.06 -3.47
C SER A 56 -0.34 -0.13 -4.64
N HIS A 57 0.32 -0.37 -5.77
CA HIS A 57 0.14 0.38 -7.01
C HIS A 57 0.16 -0.56 -8.22
N LYS A 58 -0.20 -0.05 -9.39
CA LYS A 58 -0.08 -0.79 -10.66
C LYS A 58 1.37 -0.80 -11.16
N SER A 59 1.67 -1.54 -12.23
CA SER A 59 3.02 -1.68 -12.79
C SER A 59 3.31 -0.75 -13.98
N GLU A 60 2.49 0.28 -14.19
CA GLU A 60 2.71 1.28 -15.23
C GLU A 60 3.95 2.15 -14.93
N PRO A 61 4.57 2.80 -15.95
CA PRO A 61 5.82 3.54 -15.78
C PRO A 61 5.80 4.66 -14.71
N ASP A 62 4.65 5.33 -14.53
CA ASP A 62 4.42 6.28 -13.43
C ASP A 62 3.27 5.76 -12.55
N PRO A 63 3.55 4.81 -11.65
CA PRO A 63 2.49 3.98 -11.09
C PRO A 63 1.62 4.71 -10.10
N ILE A 64 0.30 4.62 -10.30
CA ILE A 64 -0.72 5.18 -9.43
C ILE A 64 -1.09 4.17 -8.35
N PHE A 65 -1.30 4.64 -7.12
CA PHE A 65 -1.78 3.78 -6.04
C PHE A 65 -3.14 3.16 -6.40
N ASN A 66 -3.28 1.87 -6.13
CA ASN A 66 -4.55 1.15 -6.26
C ASN A 66 -5.05 0.62 -4.92
N TYR A 67 -4.26 0.81 -3.85
CA TYR A 67 -4.66 0.49 -2.48
C TYR A 67 -3.88 1.31 -1.46
N GLY A 68 -4.58 1.74 -0.41
CA GLY A 68 -4.00 2.14 0.86
C GLY A 68 -4.98 1.85 2.00
N ASN A 69 -4.49 1.22 3.08
CA ASN A 69 -5.31 0.96 4.25
C ASN A 69 -5.58 2.25 5.06
N ARG A 70 -6.40 2.18 6.12
CA ARG A 70 -6.75 3.36 6.93
C ARG A 70 -5.50 4.08 7.44
N LYS A 71 -4.51 3.33 7.92
CA LYS A 71 -3.27 3.92 8.44
C LYS A 71 -2.46 4.66 7.38
N ALA A 72 -2.43 4.12 6.15
CA ALA A 72 -1.82 4.77 5.00
C ALA A 72 -2.53 6.08 4.62
N LEU A 73 -3.86 6.10 4.66
CA LEU A 73 -4.67 7.29 4.38
C LEU A 73 -4.46 8.39 5.43
N GLU A 74 -4.45 8.02 6.71
CA GLU A 74 -4.14 8.93 7.83
C GLU A 74 -2.75 9.54 7.70
N LEU A 75 -1.73 8.70 7.42
CA LEU A 75 -0.35 9.14 7.27
C LEU A 75 -0.20 10.15 6.13
N MET A 76 -0.88 9.91 5.01
CA MET A 76 -0.84 10.79 3.84
C MET A 76 -1.77 12.00 3.95
N GLN A 77 -2.71 11.99 4.90
CA GLN A 77 -3.80 12.98 5.04
C GLN A 77 -4.64 13.09 3.76
N LEU A 78 -4.99 11.93 3.20
CA LEU A 78 -5.78 11.75 1.98
C LEU A 78 -7.00 10.89 2.27
N ASN A 79 -8.08 11.11 1.52
CA ASN A 79 -9.15 10.12 1.39
C ASN A 79 -8.80 9.06 0.33
N TRP A 80 -9.63 8.02 0.22
CA TRP A 80 -9.44 6.93 -0.73
C TRP A 80 -9.29 7.41 -2.17
N GLU A 81 -10.23 8.25 -2.65
CA GLU A 81 -10.24 8.74 -4.03
C GLU A 81 -9.00 9.56 -4.40
N GLN A 82 -8.52 10.37 -3.46
CA GLN A 82 -7.30 11.16 -3.63
C GLN A 82 -6.07 10.26 -3.70
N LEU A 83 -5.99 9.25 -2.83
CA LEU A 83 -4.89 8.29 -2.85
C LEU A 83 -4.87 7.54 -4.18
N THR A 84 -6.00 7.03 -4.65
CA THR A 84 -6.09 6.20 -5.87
C THR A 84 -5.93 6.97 -7.19
N GLN A 85 -5.73 8.29 -7.11
CA GLN A 85 -5.37 9.15 -8.24
C GLN A 85 -3.94 9.68 -8.13
N MET A 86 -3.23 9.41 -7.02
CA MET A 86 -1.91 9.95 -6.76
C MET A 86 -0.82 9.03 -7.34
N PRO A 87 0.07 9.55 -8.22
CA PRO A 87 1.29 8.85 -8.60
C PRO A 87 2.17 8.57 -7.39
N SER A 88 2.67 7.34 -7.28
CA SER A 88 3.41 6.86 -6.10
C SER A 88 4.69 7.64 -5.81
N ARG A 89 5.29 8.28 -6.83
CA ARG A 89 6.47 9.13 -6.69
C ARG A 89 6.30 10.31 -5.72
N TYR A 90 5.07 10.79 -5.52
CA TYR A 90 4.79 11.91 -4.60
C TYR A 90 4.72 11.51 -3.12
N SER A 91 4.79 10.21 -2.80
CA SER A 91 4.63 9.68 -1.43
C SER A 91 5.93 9.52 -0.64
N ALA A 92 7.08 9.83 -1.23
CA ALA A 92 8.39 9.68 -0.62
C ALA A 92 9.21 10.95 -0.86
N GLU A 93 10.03 11.33 0.12
CA GLU A 93 11.08 12.31 -0.15
C GLU A 93 11.96 11.81 -1.31
N PRO A 94 12.62 12.71 -2.05
CA PRO A 94 13.71 12.35 -2.96
C PRO A 94 14.93 11.69 -2.28
N ILE A 95 14.75 11.03 -1.12
CA ILE A 95 15.79 10.27 -0.41
C ILE A 95 16.55 9.44 -1.42
N GLU A 96 17.86 9.64 -1.33
CA GLU A 96 18.88 9.49 -2.36
C GLU A 96 18.52 8.42 -3.38
N GLN A 97 18.42 8.84 -4.65
CA GLN A 97 18.16 7.98 -5.81
C GLN A 97 18.93 6.66 -5.72
N GLU A 98 20.11 6.67 -5.10
CA GLU A 98 20.96 5.54 -4.77
C GLU A 98 20.33 4.53 -3.79
N GLU A 99 19.78 4.94 -2.64
CA GLU A 99 19.10 4.04 -1.70
C GLU A 99 17.83 3.46 -2.33
N ARG A 100 17.04 4.28 -3.04
CA ARG A 100 15.90 3.78 -3.81
C ARG A 100 16.34 2.75 -4.85
N SER A 101 17.39 3.03 -5.61
CA SER A 101 17.92 2.12 -6.63
C SER A 101 18.44 0.82 -6.00
N ARG A 102 19.09 0.90 -4.84
CA ARG A 102 19.56 -0.26 -4.07
C ARG A 102 18.39 -1.13 -3.60
N LEU A 103 17.33 -0.52 -3.08
CA LEU A 103 16.12 -1.22 -2.66
C LEU A 103 15.40 -1.86 -3.86
N LEU A 104 15.26 -1.13 -4.98
CA LEU A 104 14.66 -1.66 -6.20
C LEU A 104 15.47 -2.81 -6.79
N ASN A 105 16.80 -2.72 -6.85
CA ASN A 105 17.66 -3.82 -7.29
C ASN A 105 17.52 -5.07 -6.40
N GLN A 106 17.36 -4.88 -5.08
CA GLN A 106 17.07 -6.01 -4.18
C GLN A 106 15.71 -6.63 -4.46
N VAL A 107 14.68 -5.82 -4.73
CA VAL A 107 13.36 -6.32 -5.17
C VAL A 107 13.47 -7.07 -6.49
N THR A 108 14.24 -6.57 -7.47
CA THR A 108 14.45 -7.25 -8.75
C THR A 108 15.15 -8.61 -8.60
N THR A 109 16.10 -8.73 -7.67
CA THR A 109 16.89 -9.95 -7.49
C THR A 109 16.26 -10.97 -6.54
N LYS A 110 15.57 -10.52 -5.50
CA LYS A 110 15.04 -11.37 -4.41
C LYS A 110 13.50 -11.42 -4.37
N GLY A 111 12.82 -10.60 -5.17
CA GLY A 111 11.36 -10.45 -5.19
C GLY A 111 10.77 -9.64 -4.05
N TYR A 112 11.54 -9.33 -3.00
CA TYR A 112 11.15 -8.44 -1.91
C TYR A 112 12.36 -7.76 -1.26
N VAL A 113 12.11 -6.71 -0.48
CA VAL A 113 13.13 -6.05 0.35
C VAL A 113 12.54 -5.73 1.72
N THR A 114 13.34 -5.92 2.77
CA THR A 114 13.02 -5.52 4.15
C THR A 114 13.98 -4.44 4.60
N ASN A 115 13.65 -3.75 5.69
CA ASN A 115 14.48 -2.68 6.29
C ASN A 115 14.74 -1.47 5.37
N GLY A 116 13.96 -1.28 4.31
CA GLY A 116 13.94 -0.03 3.57
C GLY A 116 13.47 1.10 4.48
N ARG A 117 14.30 2.13 4.66
CA ARG A 117 13.93 3.34 5.42
C ARG A 117 13.67 4.45 4.42
N GLY A 118 12.62 5.22 4.66
CA GLY A 118 12.29 6.38 3.86
C GLY A 118 11.39 7.32 4.64
N VAL A 119 11.65 8.61 4.54
CA VAL A 119 10.77 9.67 5.01
C VAL A 119 9.67 9.87 3.98
N ARG A 120 8.43 9.98 4.45
CA ARG A 120 7.26 10.25 3.61
C ARG A 120 6.75 11.64 3.96
N ILE A 121 6.45 12.45 2.94
CA ILE A 121 5.82 13.75 3.13
C ILE A 121 4.32 13.58 2.85
N SER A 122 3.50 13.87 3.85
CA SER A 122 2.05 13.97 3.68
C SER A 122 1.66 15.13 2.75
N ARG A 123 0.43 15.17 2.25
CA ARG A 123 -0.03 16.30 1.41
C ARG A 123 0.13 17.68 2.06
N THR A 124 0.14 17.74 3.40
CA THR A 124 0.28 19.00 4.15
C THR A 124 1.73 19.33 4.51
N GLY A 125 2.71 18.58 4.02
CA GLY A 125 4.13 18.85 4.27
C GLY A 125 4.67 18.23 5.57
N LYS A 126 3.86 17.48 6.33
CA LYS A 126 4.31 16.76 7.53
C LYS A 126 5.18 15.57 7.12
N ARG A 127 6.35 15.45 7.76
CA ARG A 127 7.36 14.38 7.60
C ARG A 127 7.14 13.25 8.60
#